data_AF-A0A3P7K3B5-F1
#
_entry.id   AF-A0A3P7K3B5-F1
#
_cell.length_a   1.000
_cell.length_b   1.000
_cell.length_c   1.000
_cell.angle_alpha   90.00
_cell.angle_beta   90.00
_cell.angle_gamma   90.00
#
_symmetry.space_group_name_H-M   'P 1'
#
loop_
_entity.id
_entity.type
_entity.pdbx_description
1 polymer ?
#
loop_
_entity_poly.entity_id
_entity_poly.type
_entity_poly.pdbx_seq_one_letter_code
_entity_poly.pdbx_strand_id
1 'polypeptide(L)'
;MNSTEELYRLLLPNLCQYVVALLKVLLAAAPSNKAKNDALNILVDVLTPETDGSDVLSNSISLDHSTSSPLEESVRLAIDINRHKEIMVKATSSILILLMKHLRLNHIYQFEYLCQHIVYGNGIPLLLKFLDQNMTRYVQSRYEIHAYNYPQAPLHFVRNRDEWPVLNSENVESGEVERRGMYYMWRNMFSSINLIRVLNKLVKGKQSRVMMLMVFKSAPILKRSLKIRLGLFQFFVLKALKMQSRYLGRQWRKSNMDIMSAIYNKVRHRMTDDWAFANEMRKSYDYHSEESELKAAVERFHSRRYAKLHPQLAIEINDAPMPGDDYLNRVNLREYEPVDNCLHSVLGKQPELGKRFKNNYRKWMEEEVVKRNIDWDRLLMNTKGIAFSRDIPC
;
A
#
# COMPACT_ATOMS: atom_id res chain seq x y z
N MET A 1 -22.64 -0.70 6.06
CA MET A 1 -21.42 0.10 5.81
C MET A 1 -20.54 -0.64 4.81
N ASN A 2 -19.70 0.04 4.02
CA ASN A 2 -18.75 -0.63 3.13
C ASN A 2 -17.70 -1.38 3.95
N SER A 3 -17.36 -2.63 3.62
CA SER A 3 -16.35 -3.44 4.34
C SER A 3 -14.98 -2.77 4.41
N THR A 4 -14.62 -1.93 3.42
CA THR A 4 -13.37 -1.15 3.46
C THR A 4 -13.38 -0.08 4.56
N GLU A 5 -14.52 0.57 4.77
CA GLU A 5 -14.69 1.58 5.81
C GLU A 5 -14.65 0.95 7.21
N GLU A 6 -15.26 -0.22 7.36
CA GLU A 6 -15.23 -1.00 8.60
C GLU A 6 -13.80 -1.41 8.96
N LEU A 7 -13.08 -2.01 8.01
CA LEU A 7 -11.66 -2.35 8.20
C LEU A 7 -10.84 -1.12 8.58
N TYR A 8 -11.04 0.02 7.91
CA TYR A 8 -10.29 1.24 8.22
C TYR A 8 -10.52 1.71 9.66
N ARG A 9 -11.76 1.67 10.15
CA ARG A 9 -12.09 2.09 11.52
C ARG A 9 -11.45 1.21 12.58
N LEU A 10 -11.34 -0.09 12.32
CA LEU A 10 -10.67 -1.04 13.21
C LEU A 10 -9.15 -0.83 13.20
N LEU A 11 -8.58 -0.54 12.03
CA LEU A 11 -7.15 -0.29 11.91
C LEU A 11 -6.72 1.07 12.48
N LEU A 12 -7.60 2.08 12.43
CA LEU A 12 -7.26 3.48 12.68
C LEU A 12 -6.49 3.76 13.99
N PRO A 13 -6.88 3.23 15.17
CA PRO A 13 -6.19 3.53 16.43
C PRO A 13 -4.72 3.09 16.45
N ASN A 14 -4.44 1.94 15.83
CA ASN A 14 -3.13 1.30 15.84
C ASN A 14 -2.45 1.35 14.46
N LEU A 15 -2.95 2.19 13.54
CA LEU A 15 -2.52 2.16 12.15
C LEU A 15 -1.01 2.40 12.01
N CYS A 16 -0.47 3.35 12.79
CA CYS A 16 0.97 3.61 12.83
C CYS A 16 1.76 2.35 13.23
N GLN A 17 1.33 1.65 14.29
CA GLN A 17 1.98 0.44 14.77
C GLN A 17 1.92 -0.68 13.73
N TYR A 18 0.77 -0.89 13.09
CA TYR A 18 0.62 -1.88 12.03
C TYR A 18 1.50 -1.58 10.81
N VAL A 19 1.58 -0.31 10.40
CA VAL A 19 2.46 0.10 9.31
C VAL A 19 3.92 -0.14 9.68
N VAL A 20 4.36 0.26 10.88
CA VAL A 20 5.73 0.04 11.36
C VAL A 20 6.04 -1.47 11.44
N ALA A 21 5.10 -2.29 11.90
CA ALA A 21 5.26 -3.74 11.93
C ALA A 21 5.46 -4.31 10.52
N LEU A 22 4.63 -3.93 9.54
CA LEU A 22 4.80 -4.34 8.14
C LEU A 22 6.15 -3.90 7.56
N LEU A 23 6.61 -2.68 7.86
CA LEU A 23 7.92 -2.21 7.40
C LEU A 23 9.08 -2.97 8.07
N LYS A 24 8.98 -3.32 9.36
CA LYS A 24 9.97 -4.15 10.06
C LYS A 24 10.04 -5.56 9.49
N VAL A 25 8.89 -6.18 9.23
CA VAL A 25 8.79 -7.49 8.55
C VAL A 25 9.45 -7.44 7.17
N LEU A 26 9.17 -6.41 6.39
CA LEU A 26 9.79 -6.20 5.08
C LEU A 26 11.31 -6.04 5.18
N LEU A 27 11.80 -5.31 6.18
CA LEU A 27 13.24 -5.12 6.43
C LEU A 27 13.93 -6.42 6.84
N ALA A 28 13.32 -7.22 7.72
CA ALA A 28 13.87 -8.50 8.17
C ALA A 28 13.94 -9.53 7.05
N ALA A 29 12.95 -9.53 6.16
CA ALA A 29 12.89 -10.43 5.00
C ALA A 29 13.63 -9.88 3.76
N ALA A 30 14.19 -8.67 3.82
CA ALA A 30 14.91 -8.09 2.69
C ALA A 30 16.19 -8.89 2.38
N PRO A 31 16.55 -9.07 1.10
CA PRO A 31 17.83 -9.69 0.74
C PRO A 31 18.99 -8.88 1.33
N SER A 32 19.79 -9.50 2.18
CA SER A 32 20.98 -8.86 2.77
C SER A 32 22.25 -9.41 2.14
N ASN A 33 23.16 -8.51 1.74
CA ASN A 33 24.52 -8.87 1.32
C ASN A 33 25.43 -9.21 2.52
N LYS A 34 25.01 -8.89 3.75
CA LYS A 34 25.72 -9.25 4.98
C LYS A 34 24.91 -10.33 5.68
N ALA A 35 25.50 -11.51 5.84
CA ALA A 35 25.00 -12.53 6.77
C ALA A 35 25.07 -11.94 8.18
N LYS A 36 24.00 -11.29 8.64
CA LYS A 36 23.84 -10.87 10.03
C LYS A 36 22.65 -11.65 10.60
N ASN A 37 22.93 -12.33 11.70
CA ASN A 37 22.04 -13.30 12.32
C ASN A 37 20.79 -12.68 12.97
N ASP A 38 20.64 -11.35 13.00
CA ASP A 38 19.51 -10.67 13.65
C ASP A 38 18.14 -10.94 12.97
N ALA A 39 18.13 -11.40 11.72
CA ALA A 39 16.90 -11.79 11.01
C ALA A 39 16.40 -13.21 11.39
N LEU A 40 17.15 -13.97 12.20
CA LEU A 40 16.77 -15.31 12.64
C LEU A 40 15.63 -15.26 13.66
N ASN A 41 15.57 -14.31 14.61
CA ASN A 41 14.62 -14.40 15.72
C ASN A 41 13.14 -14.37 15.29
N ILE A 42 12.75 -13.52 14.33
CA ILE A 42 11.37 -13.51 13.81
C ILE A 42 11.07 -14.79 13.01
N LEU A 43 12.10 -15.35 12.38
CA LEU A 43 11.95 -16.53 11.54
C LEU A 43 11.91 -17.81 12.39
N VAL A 44 12.63 -17.86 13.51
CA VAL A 44 12.60 -18.93 14.52
C VAL A 44 11.24 -18.98 15.22
N ASP A 45 10.62 -17.83 15.51
CA ASP A 45 9.27 -17.78 16.09
C ASP A 45 8.16 -18.24 15.12
N VAL A 46 8.42 -18.23 13.80
CA VAL A 46 7.45 -18.60 12.75
C VAL A 46 7.73 -19.99 12.17
N LEU A 47 8.98 -20.41 12.18
CA LEU A 47 9.40 -21.80 11.94
C LEU A 47 9.06 -22.61 13.21
N THR A 48 8.82 -23.90 13.05
CA THR A 48 8.26 -24.78 14.10
C THR A 48 9.12 -24.82 15.38
N PRO A 49 8.52 -24.97 16.58
CA PRO A 49 9.24 -25.05 17.87
C PRO A 49 10.27 -26.20 17.98
N GLU A 50 10.24 -27.14 17.04
CA GLU A 50 11.17 -28.28 16.96
C GLU A 50 12.62 -27.85 16.63
N THR A 51 12.85 -26.59 16.22
CA THR A 51 14.21 -26.05 16.03
C THR A 51 14.85 -25.46 17.29
N ASP A 52 14.12 -25.35 18.41
CA ASP A 52 14.65 -24.77 19.67
C ASP A 52 15.69 -25.66 20.37
N GLY A 53 15.85 -26.92 19.96
CA GLY A 53 16.77 -27.88 20.55
C GLY A 53 17.80 -28.48 19.58
N SER A 54 17.92 -27.95 18.37
CA SER A 54 18.86 -28.45 17.38
C SER A 54 20.23 -27.79 17.57
N ASP A 55 21.11 -28.49 18.28
CA ASP A 55 22.54 -28.17 18.42
C ASP A 55 23.31 -28.17 17.08
N VAL A 56 22.62 -28.33 15.94
CA VAL A 56 23.18 -28.19 14.57
C VAL A 56 23.64 -26.75 14.30
N LEU A 57 23.24 -25.78 15.12
CA LEU A 57 23.71 -24.39 15.05
C LEU A 57 24.97 -24.11 15.88
N SER A 58 25.45 -25.08 16.66
CA SER A 58 26.72 -25.01 17.39
C SER A 58 27.73 -25.95 16.74
N ASN A 59 28.98 -25.51 16.59
CA ASN A 59 30.06 -26.25 15.91
C ASN A 59 30.51 -27.52 16.68
N SER A 60 29.64 -28.51 16.86
CA SER A 60 30.04 -29.83 17.35
C SER A 60 29.28 -30.93 16.61
N ILE A 61 30.02 -31.57 15.72
CA ILE A 61 29.64 -32.72 14.93
C ILE A 61 29.56 -33.92 15.88
N SER A 62 28.36 -34.32 16.30
CA SER A 62 28.10 -35.66 16.81
C SER A 62 27.52 -36.51 15.69
N LEU A 63 28.32 -37.48 15.27
CA LEU A 63 28.08 -38.38 14.15
C LEU A 63 27.51 -39.68 14.72
N ASP A 64 26.18 -39.84 14.79
CA ASP A 64 25.56 -41.16 14.95
C ASP A 64 24.13 -41.21 14.36
N HIS A 65 23.98 -42.09 13.36
CA HIS A 65 22.77 -42.74 12.84
C HIS A 65 21.54 -41.93 12.37
N SER A 66 21.49 -41.59 11.06
CA SER A 66 20.47 -42.08 10.08
C SER A 66 20.50 -41.30 8.76
N THR A 67 21.26 -41.78 7.76
CA THR A 67 21.10 -41.55 6.29
C THR A 67 20.85 -40.15 5.69
N SER A 68 20.79 -39.05 6.44
CA SER A 68 20.94 -37.68 5.94
C SER A 68 22.28 -37.16 6.38
N SER A 69 23.10 -36.67 5.46
CA SER A 69 24.31 -35.95 5.89
C SER A 69 23.86 -34.65 6.58
N PRO A 70 24.45 -34.24 7.71
CA PRO A 70 24.09 -32.96 8.37
C PRO A 70 24.27 -31.74 7.46
N LEU A 71 25.10 -31.87 6.42
CA LEU A 71 25.25 -30.90 5.34
C LEU A 71 23.97 -30.77 4.49
N GLU A 72 23.29 -31.87 4.21
CA GLU A 72 22.05 -31.89 3.43
C GLU A 72 20.89 -31.22 4.19
N GLU A 73 20.79 -31.46 5.50
CA GLU A 73 19.80 -30.81 6.36
C GLU A 73 20.04 -29.30 6.48
N SER A 74 21.30 -28.88 6.64
CA SER A 74 21.63 -27.45 6.70
C SER A 74 21.34 -26.72 5.38
N VAL A 75 21.58 -27.37 4.23
CA VAL A 75 21.23 -26.81 2.91
C VAL A 75 19.71 -26.73 2.72
N ARG A 76 18.96 -27.75 3.13
CA ARG A 76 17.48 -27.74 3.10
C ARG A 76 16.92 -26.59 3.94
N LEU A 77 17.39 -26.46 5.17
CA LEU A 77 16.97 -25.40 6.08
C LEU A 77 17.30 -24.00 5.51
N ALA A 78 18.49 -23.82 4.94
CA ALA A 78 18.88 -22.56 4.33
C ALA A 78 17.99 -22.18 3.13
N ILE A 79 17.60 -23.16 2.30
CA ILE A 79 16.68 -22.93 1.19
C ILE A 79 15.29 -22.54 1.71
N ASP A 80 14.77 -23.26 2.71
CA ASP A 80 13.44 -22.99 3.25
C ASP A 80 13.36 -21.64 3.96
N ILE A 81 14.37 -21.27 4.74
CA ILE A 81 14.53 -19.94 5.34
C ILE A 81 14.41 -18.83 4.29
N ASN A 82 15.12 -18.98 3.17
CA ASN A 82 15.09 -17.96 2.13
C ASN A 82 13.76 -17.96 1.37
N ARG A 83 13.15 -19.12 1.14
CA ARG A 83 11.80 -19.24 0.57
C ARG A 83 10.77 -18.53 1.45
N HIS A 84 10.86 -18.71 2.76
CA HIS A 84 9.97 -18.05 3.71
C HIS A 84 10.11 -16.52 3.65
N LYS A 85 11.35 -16.00 3.55
CA LYS A 85 11.59 -14.57 3.30
C LYS A 85 10.91 -14.09 2.02
N GLU A 86 10.99 -14.83 0.92
CA GLU A 86 10.28 -14.47 -0.32
C GLU A 86 8.75 -14.39 -0.12
N ILE A 87 8.17 -15.33 0.64
CA ILE A 87 6.74 -15.36 0.97
C ILE A 87 6.35 -14.16 1.84
N MET A 88 7.14 -13.84 2.87
CA MET A 88 6.92 -12.68 3.74
C MET A 88 6.94 -11.37 2.96
N VAL A 89 7.93 -11.17 2.07
CA VAL A 89 8.02 -9.97 1.22
C VAL A 89 6.81 -9.90 0.27
N LYS A 90 6.40 -11.04 -0.32
CA LYS A 90 5.21 -11.11 -1.19
C LYS A 90 3.95 -10.74 -0.44
N ALA A 91 3.71 -11.31 0.74
CA ALA A 91 2.53 -11.01 1.55
C ALA A 91 2.51 -9.54 1.97
N THR A 92 3.62 -9.04 2.52
CA THR A 92 3.75 -7.67 3.01
C THR A 92 3.55 -6.64 1.88
N SER A 93 4.21 -6.83 0.74
CA SER A 93 4.06 -5.94 -0.41
C SER A 93 2.63 -5.95 -0.98
N SER A 94 1.94 -7.10 -0.93
CA SER A 94 0.52 -7.24 -1.33
C SER A 94 -0.41 -6.48 -0.40
N ILE A 95 -0.23 -6.65 0.93
CA ILE A 95 -1.03 -5.98 1.93
C ILE A 95 -0.91 -4.46 1.76
N LEU A 96 0.32 -3.94 1.67
CA LEU A 96 0.56 -2.51 1.47
C LEU A 96 -0.11 -1.98 0.20
N ILE A 97 0.05 -2.64 -0.94
CA ILE A 97 -0.52 -2.15 -2.20
C ILE A 97 -2.04 -2.27 -2.24
N LEU A 98 -2.63 -3.29 -1.63
CA LEU A 98 -4.08 -3.48 -1.54
C LEU A 98 -4.70 -2.43 -0.61
N LEU A 99 -4.16 -2.23 0.60
CA LEU A 99 -4.61 -1.18 1.51
C LEU A 99 -4.58 0.19 0.82
N MET A 100 -3.47 0.54 0.17
CA MET A 100 -3.37 1.79 -0.59
C MET A 100 -4.39 1.92 -1.73
N LYS A 101 -4.84 0.82 -2.35
CA LYS A 101 -5.85 0.87 -3.41
C LYS A 101 -7.24 1.03 -2.82
N HIS A 102 -7.62 0.19 -1.87
CA HIS A 102 -8.95 0.18 -1.27
C HIS A 102 -9.22 1.47 -0.49
N LEU A 103 -8.26 1.95 0.32
CA LEU A 103 -8.42 3.21 1.03
C LEU A 103 -8.53 4.40 0.08
N ARG A 104 -7.81 4.39 -1.05
CA ARG A 104 -7.92 5.47 -2.04
C ARG A 104 -9.28 5.50 -2.73
N LEU A 105 -9.86 4.32 -2.98
CA LEU A 105 -11.21 4.21 -3.55
C LEU A 105 -12.28 4.62 -2.53
N ASN A 106 -12.07 4.34 -1.24
CA ASN A 106 -13.01 4.71 -0.19
C ASN A 106 -12.94 6.20 0.16
N HIS A 107 -11.75 6.73 0.47
CA HIS A 107 -11.55 8.16 0.71
C HIS A 107 -10.08 8.59 0.55
N ILE A 108 -9.84 9.69 -0.17
CA ILE A 108 -8.47 10.17 -0.45
C ILE A 108 -7.65 10.43 0.83
N TYR A 109 -8.25 11.00 1.89
CA TYR A 109 -7.55 11.23 3.17
C TYR A 109 -7.25 9.96 3.96
N GLN A 110 -8.03 8.89 3.82
CA GLN A 110 -7.67 7.60 4.43
C GLN A 110 -6.41 7.02 3.76
N PHE A 111 -6.33 7.15 2.44
CA PHE A 111 -5.15 6.79 1.67
C PHE A 111 -3.94 7.65 2.04
N GLU A 112 -4.10 8.97 2.11
CA GLU A 112 -2.98 9.87 2.45
C GLU A 112 -2.48 9.62 3.87
N TYR A 113 -3.37 9.33 4.83
CA TYR A 113 -2.96 8.97 6.18
C TYR A 113 -2.10 7.71 6.23
N LEU A 114 -2.51 6.65 5.51
CA LEU A 114 -1.69 5.43 5.38
C LEU A 114 -0.33 5.76 4.74
N CYS A 115 -0.30 6.60 3.71
CA CYS A 115 0.93 7.00 3.05
C CYS A 115 1.85 7.80 3.98
N GLN A 116 1.32 8.72 4.78
CA GLN A 116 2.08 9.50 5.76
C GLN A 116 2.76 8.58 6.77
N HIS A 117 2.04 7.61 7.34
CA HIS A 117 2.64 6.62 8.24
C HIS A 117 3.73 5.78 7.59
N ILE A 118 3.56 5.39 6.31
CA ILE A 118 4.61 4.67 5.58
C ILE A 118 5.84 5.56 5.38
N VAL A 119 5.66 6.84 5.07
CA VAL A 119 6.76 7.80 4.87
C VAL A 119 7.50 8.07 6.19
N TYR A 120 6.77 8.38 7.27
CA TYR A 120 7.34 8.63 8.59
C TYR A 120 8.03 7.39 9.18
N GLY A 121 7.53 6.19 8.88
CA GLY A 121 8.16 4.91 9.23
C GLY A 121 9.42 4.57 8.40
N ASN A 122 10.02 5.54 7.69
CA ASN A 122 11.16 5.33 6.79
C ASN A 122 10.89 4.33 5.64
N GLY A 123 9.64 4.25 5.17
CA GLY A 123 9.24 3.35 4.10
C GLY A 123 9.91 3.66 2.76
N ILE A 124 10.06 4.93 2.38
CA ILE A 124 10.76 5.28 1.12
C ILE A 124 12.23 4.82 1.14
N PRO A 125 13.05 5.17 2.14
CA PRO A 125 14.41 4.64 2.28
C PRO A 125 14.47 3.10 2.22
N LEU A 126 13.55 2.42 2.91
CA LEU A 126 13.48 0.96 2.94
C LEU A 126 13.20 0.37 1.55
N LEU A 127 12.21 0.89 0.84
CA LEU A 127 11.86 0.45 -0.51
C LEU A 127 13.03 0.67 -1.48
N LEU A 128 13.74 1.79 -1.36
CA LEU A 128 14.94 2.05 -2.16
C LEU A 128 16.07 1.10 -1.81
N LYS A 129 16.34 0.85 -0.52
CA LYS A 129 17.34 -0.11 -0.06
C LYS A 129 17.07 -1.52 -0.59
N PHE A 130 15.80 -1.93 -0.65
CA PHE A 130 15.40 -3.19 -1.26
C PHE A 130 15.71 -3.22 -2.76
N LEU A 131 15.37 -2.14 -3.48
CA LEU A 131 15.63 -2.00 -4.92
C LEU A 131 17.13 -1.88 -5.25
N ASP A 132 17.95 -1.44 -4.30
CA ASP A 132 19.40 -1.25 -4.44
C ASP A 132 20.23 -2.53 -4.31
N GLN A 133 19.59 -3.60 -3.83
CA GLN A 133 20.20 -4.93 -3.84
C GLN A 133 20.49 -5.40 -5.28
N ASN A 134 21.21 -6.52 -5.42
CA ASN A 134 21.37 -7.14 -6.73
C ASN A 134 20.03 -7.73 -7.20
N MET A 135 19.16 -6.87 -7.74
CA MET A 135 17.80 -7.23 -8.10
C MET A 135 17.78 -8.33 -9.15
N THR A 136 18.74 -8.35 -10.08
CA THR A 136 18.88 -9.43 -11.07
C THR A 136 19.07 -10.77 -10.38
N ARG A 137 20.02 -10.87 -9.44
CA ARG A 137 20.23 -12.09 -8.65
C ARG A 137 19.02 -12.44 -7.79
N TYR A 138 18.38 -11.44 -7.16
CA TYR A 138 17.20 -11.66 -6.34
C TYR A 138 16.03 -12.24 -7.15
N VAL A 139 15.76 -11.73 -8.35
CA VAL A 139 14.67 -12.26 -9.18
C VAL A 139 15.03 -13.58 -9.85
N GLN A 140 16.30 -13.98 -9.81
CA GLN A 140 16.81 -15.25 -10.34
C GLN A 140 17.16 -16.26 -9.24
N SER A 141 16.88 -15.96 -7.96
CA SER A 141 17.17 -16.86 -6.85
C SER A 141 16.44 -18.18 -7.01
N ARG A 142 17.02 -19.26 -6.50
CA ARG A 142 16.40 -20.58 -6.50
C ARG A 142 16.27 -21.06 -5.07
N TYR A 143 15.14 -20.71 -4.45
CA TYR A 143 14.76 -21.17 -3.12
C TYR A 143 13.50 -22.04 -3.21
N GLU A 144 13.48 -22.98 -4.14
CA GLU A 144 12.44 -24.00 -4.27
C GLU A 144 13.09 -25.36 -4.42
N ILE A 145 12.62 -26.32 -3.63
CA ILE A 145 12.98 -27.72 -3.75
C ILE A 145 11.77 -28.43 -4.33
N HIS A 146 11.80 -28.72 -5.63
CA HIS A 146 10.63 -29.24 -6.34
C HIS A 146 10.13 -30.57 -5.78
N ALA A 147 11.04 -31.43 -5.30
CA ALA A 147 10.68 -32.69 -4.65
C ALA A 147 9.79 -32.49 -3.41
N TYR A 148 9.97 -31.39 -2.67
CA TYR A 148 9.20 -31.07 -1.47
C TYR A 148 8.03 -30.11 -1.70
N ASN A 149 7.78 -29.68 -2.95
CA ASN A 149 6.64 -28.82 -3.23
C ASN A 149 5.33 -29.62 -3.25
N TYR A 150 4.24 -28.97 -2.88
CA TYR A 150 2.89 -29.50 -3.08
C TYR A 150 2.52 -29.45 -4.58
N PRO A 151 1.86 -30.49 -5.15
CA PRO A 151 1.45 -31.75 -4.51
C PRO A 151 2.51 -32.88 -4.62
N GLN A 152 3.68 -32.63 -5.20
CA GLN A 152 4.74 -33.62 -5.43
C GLN A 152 5.10 -34.41 -4.16
N ALA A 153 5.38 -33.71 -3.05
CA ALA A 153 5.86 -34.36 -1.83
C ALA A 153 4.80 -35.28 -1.20
N PRO A 154 3.55 -34.84 -0.97
CA PRO A 154 2.51 -35.74 -0.46
C PRO A 154 2.22 -36.92 -1.40
N LEU A 155 2.26 -36.71 -2.72
CA LEU A 155 2.07 -37.80 -3.68
C LEU A 155 3.20 -38.82 -3.64
N HIS A 156 4.45 -38.38 -3.47
CA HIS A 156 5.60 -39.27 -3.30
C HIS A 156 5.47 -40.07 -2.02
N PHE A 157 5.12 -39.41 -0.91
CA PHE A 157 4.93 -40.04 0.41
C PHE A 157 3.92 -41.19 0.34
N VAL A 158 2.73 -40.94 -0.22
CA VAL A 158 1.68 -41.96 -0.36
C VAL A 158 2.09 -43.10 -1.30
N ARG A 159 2.83 -42.81 -2.38
CA ARG A 159 3.28 -43.82 -3.35
C ARG A 159 4.41 -44.70 -2.84
N ASN A 160 5.25 -44.17 -1.96
CA ASN A 160 6.46 -44.83 -1.49
C ASN A 160 6.35 -45.27 -0.02
N ARG A 161 5.17 -45.70 0.41
CA ARG A 161 4.94 -46.31 1.73
C ARG A 161 5.35 -45.40 2.90
N ASP A 162 4.87 -44.16 2.88
CA ASP A 162 5.11 -43.17 3.93
C ASP A 162 6.59 -42.73 4.03
N GLU A 163 7.33 -42.79 2.92
CA GLU A 163 8.70 -42.29 2.81
C GLU A 163 8.77 -40.97 2.03
N TRP A 164 9.45 -39.98 2.62
CA TRP A 164 9.69 -38.68 1.99
C TRP A 164 10.73 -38.78 0.87
N PRO A 165 10.67 -37.89 -0.16
CA PRO A 165 11.71 -37.81 -1.18
C PRO A 165 13.09 -37.59 -0.56
N VAL A 166 14.09 -38.37 -0.99
CA VAL A 166 15.51 -38.15 -0.65
C VAL A 166 16.11 -37.18 -1.65
N LEU A 167 16.86 -36.16 -1.20
CA LEU A 167 17.49 -35.24 -2.14
C LEU A 167 18.69 -35.88 -2.82
N ASN A 168 18.84 -35.61 -4.10
CA ASN A 168 19.97 -35.99 -4.91
C ASN A 168 20.31 -34.82 -5.85
N SER A 169 21.49 -34.85 -6.47
CA SER A 169 21.93 -33.80 -7.39
C SER A 169 20.91 -33.54 -8.51
N GLU A 170 20.23 -34.58 -8.98
CA GLU A 170 19.25 -34.51 -10.08
C GLU A 170 17.93 -33.84 -9.69
N ASN A 171 17.52 -33.92 -8.41
CA ASN A 171 16.25 -33.34 -7.95
C ASN A 171 16.40 -31.95 -7.29
N VAL A 172 17.62 -31.57 -6.90
CA VAL A 172 17.97 -30.22 -6.43
C VAL A 172 18.19 -29.29 -7.62
N GLU A 173 18.89 -29.76 -8.65
CA GLU A 173 19.12 -29.01 -9.88
C GLU A 173 18.05 -29.36 -10.92
N SER A 174 16.94 -28.62 -10.93
CA SER A 174 15.92 -28.78 -11.97
C SER A 174 16.51 -28.42 -13.35
N GLY A 175 17.02 -29.43 -14.06
CA GLY A 175 17.69 -29.32 -15.36
C GLY A 175 16.76 -28.90 -16.50
N GLU A 176 15.44 -28.88 -16.30
CA GLU A 176 14.48 -28.44 -17.32
C GLU A 176 14.39 -26.91 -17.46
N VAL A 177 14.76 -26.15 -16.42
CA VAL A 177 14.59 -24.69 -16.39
C VAL A 177 15.68 -23.97 -17.21
N GLU A 178 16.87 -24.54 -17.33
CA GLU A 178 17.93 -23.98 -18.20
C GLU A 178 17.56 -24.03 -19.69
N ARG A 179 16.66 -24.93 -20.09
CA ARG A 179 16.20 -25.04 -21.49
C ARG A 179 15.19 -23.96 -21.91
N ARG A 180 14.65 -23.16 -20.97
CA ARG A 180 13.63 -22.13 -21.22
C ARG A 180 14.11 -20.71 -20.88
N GLY A 181 15.20 -20.27 -21.50
CA GLY A 181 15.58 -18.84 -21.51
C GLY A 181 15.83 -18.23 -20.13
N MET A 182 15.49 -16.94 -19.96
CA MET A 182 15.79 -16.19 -18.74
C MET A 182 14.79 -16.50 -17.62
N TYR A 183 15.24 -17.22 -16.59
CA TYR A 183 14.44 -17.57 -15.43
C TYR A 183 14.14 -16.37 -14.53
N TYR A 184 12.91 -16.27 -14.04
CA TYR A 184 12.50 -15.30 -13.02
C TYR A 184 11.60 -15.95 -11.97
N MET A 185 11.98 -15.87 -10.71
CA MET A 185 11.14 -16.22 -9.58
C MET A 185 9.93 -15.30 -9.51
N TRP A 186 8.75 -15.87 -9.72
CA TRP A 186 7.51 -15.12 -9.82
C TRP A 186 7.18 -14.38 -8.52
N ARG A 187 7.45 -14.97 -7.34
CA ARG A 187 7.23 -14.32 -6.03
C ARG A 187 8.04 -13.04 -5.93
N ASN A 188 9.32 -13.12 -6.28
CA ASN A 188 10.25 -12.01 -6.20
C ASN A 188 9.91 -10.93 -7.23
N MET A 189 9.56 -11.32 -8.46
CA MET A 189 9.08 -10.38 -9.46
C MET A 189 7.80 -9.66 -9.02
N PHE A 190 6.82 -10.41 -8.50
CA PHE A 190 5.57 -9.86 -8.02
C PHE A 190 5.77 -8.89 -6.85
N SER A 191 6.60 -9.27 -5.88
CA SER A 191 7.04 -8.42 -4.78
C SER A 191 7.69 -7.14 -5.27
N SER A 192 8.70 -7.23 -6.14
CA SER A 192 9.40 -6.07 -6.70
C SER A 192 8.48 -5.14 -7.45
N ILE A 193 7.52 -5.67 -8.23
CA ILE A 193 6.47 -4.88 -8.90
C ILE A 193 5.60 -4.15 -7.87
N ASN A 194 5.17 -4.82 -6.81
CA ASN A 194 4.34 -4.18 -5.79
C ASN A 194 5.11 -3.09 -5.05
N LEU A 195 6.36 -3.31 -4.68
CA LEU A 195 7.20 -2.34 -3.98
C LEU A 195 7.44 -1.07 -4.82
N ILE A 196 7.76 -1.21 -6.12
CA ILE A 196 7.88 -0.04 -7.00
C ILE A 196 6.53 0.67 -7.22
N ARG A 197 5.40 -0.05 -7.16
CA ARG A 197 4.06 0.56 -7.21
C ARG A 197 3.70 1.31 -5.95
N VAL A 198 4.07 0.78 -4.77
CA VAL A 198 3.96 1.48 -3.49
C VAL A 198 4.78 2.76 -3.55
N LEU A 199 6.06 2.68 -3.94
CA LEU A 199 6.93 3.85 -4.09
C LEU A 199 6.30 4.90 -5.02
N ASN A 200 5.81 4.49 -6.20
CA ASN A 200 5.13 5.39 -7.13
C ASN A 200 3.91 6.06 -6.49
N LYS A 201 3.10 5.34 -5.71
CA LYS A 201 1.92 5.91 -5.04
C LYS A 201 2.29 6.90 -3.93
N LEU A 202 3.39 6.66 -3.21
CA LEU A 202 3.85 7.55 -2.15
C LEU A 202 4.29 8.91 -2.72
N VAL A 203 5.00 8.91 -3.84
CA VAL A 203 5.64 10.14 -4.37
C VAL A 203 4.82 10.87 -5.43
N LYS A 204 3.83 10.21 -6.05
CA LYS A 204 3.06 10.79 -7.16
C LYS A 204 2.34 12.07 -6.74
N GLY A 205 2.74 13.18 -7.37
CA GLY A 205 2.14 14.50 -7.13
C GLY A 205 2.53 15.12 -5.79
N LYS A 206 3.58 14.59 -5.13
CA LYS A 206 4.07 15.06 -3.83
C LYS A 206 5.53 15.46 -3.98
N GLN A 207 5.78 16.75 -4.20
CA GLN A 207 7.11 17.23 -4.56
C GLN A 207 8.12 17.08 -3.41
N SER A 208 7.69 17.27 -2.16
CA SER A 208 8.48 16.96 -0.96
C SER A 208 9.06 15.54 -0.99
N ARG A 209 8.19 14.56 -1.28
CA ARG A 209 8.55 13.14 -1.32
C ARG A 209 9.39 12.78 -2.55
N VAL A 210 9.22 13.47 -3.68
CA VAL A 210 10.11 13.32 -4.85
C VAL A 210 11.50 13.89 -4.55
N MET A 211 11.59 15.04 -3.87
CA MET A 211 12.88 15.59 -3.42
C MET A 211 13.60 14.62 -2.47
N MET A 212 12.86 13.93 -1.61
CA MET A 212 13.43 12.87 -0.78
C MET A 212 14.05 11.73 -1.62
N LEU A 213 13.50 11.37 -2.78
CA LEU A 213 14.13 10.41 -3.70
C LEU A 213 15.47 10.92 -4.25
N MET A 214 15.60 12.24 -4.44
CA MET A 214 16.84 12.88 -4.88
C MET A 214 17.90 12.83 -3.78
N VAL A 215 17.51 13.10 -2.53
CA VAL A 215 18.38 12.97 -1.35
C VAL A 215 18.92 11.54 -1.22
N PHE A 216 18.06 10.54 -1.42
CA PHE A 216 18.47 9.12 -1.40
C PHE A 216 19.12 8.61 -2.69
N LYS A 217 19.46 9.49 -3.64
CA LYS A 217 20.11 9.13 -4.91
C LYS A 217 19.41 7.97 -5.63
N SER A 218 18.08 8.02 -5.73
CA SER A 218 17.30 6.87 -6.20
C SER A 218 17.44 6.58 -7.71
N ALA A 219 17.82 7.58 -8.52
CA ALA A 219 17.88 7.43 -9.98
C ALA A 219 18.87 6.34 -10.46
N PRO A 220 20.12 6.25 -9.97
CA PRO A 220 21.00 5.11 -10.23
C PRO A 220 20.39 3.75 -9.88
N ILE A 221 19.69 3.65 -8.75
CA ILE A 221 19.03 2.43 -8.26
C ILE A 221 17.98 1.95 -9.27
N LEU A 222 17.11 2.88 -9.67
CA LEU A 222 16.05 2.64 -10.64
C LEU A 222 16.62 2.34 -12.04
N LYS A 223 17.69 3.03 -12.46
CA LYS A 223 18.38 2.73 -13.73
C LYS A 223 18.91 1.30 -13.74
N ARG A 224 19.52 0.81 -12.66
CA ARG A 224 19.96 -0.59 -12.56
C ARG A 224 18.80 -1.57 -12.63
N SER A 225 17.67 -1.25 -12.00
CA SER A 225 16.45 -2.07 -12.04
C SER A 225 15.88 -2.26 -13.45
N LEU A 226 16.13 -1.33 -14.40
CA LEU A 226 15.69 -1.48 -15.80
C LEU A 226 16.38 -2.64 -16.54
N LYS A 227 17.48 -3.20 -16.02
CA LYS A 227 18.13 -4.39 -16.61
C LYS A 227 17.23 -5.62 -16.62
N ILE A 228 16.23 -5.67 -15.74
CA ILE A 228 15.26 -6.77 -15.67
C ILE A 228 14.23 -6.60 -16.79
N ARG A 229 14.19 -7.56 -17.71
CA ARG A 229 13.41 -7.48 -18.96
C ARG A 229 11.96 -7.95 -18.77
N LEU A 230 11.28 -7.42 -17.75
CA LEU A 230 9.85 -7.61 -17.56
C LEU A 230 9.12 -6.28 -17.77
N GLY A 231 8.28 -6.20 -18.81
CA GLY A 231 7.64 -4.95 -19.24
C GLY A 231 6.85 -4.24 -18.15
N LEU A 232 6.10 -4.98 -17.32
CA LEU A 232 5.32 -4.41 -16.22
C LEU A 232 6.22 -3.78 -15.13
N PHE A 233 7.33 -4.43 -14.79
CA PHE A 233 8.29 -3.91 -13.82
C PHE A 233 8.98 -2.66 -14.35
N GLN A 234 9.53 -2.73 -15.57
CA GLN A 234 10.17 -1.59 -16.24
C GLN A 234 9.22 -0.39 -16.35
N PHE A 235 7.95 -0.61 -16.67
CA PHE A 235 6.95 0.46 -16.75
C PHE A 235 6.81 1.25 -15.43
N PHE A 236 6.75 0.57 -14.29
CA PHE A 236 6.67 1.25 -12.99
C PHE A 236 8.00 1.89 -12.58
N VAL A 237 9.15 1.31 -12.97
CA VAL A 237 10.46 1.93 -12.77
C VAL A 237 10.58 3.23 -13.60
N LEU A 238 10.15 3.21 -14.86
CA LEU A 238 10.13 4.39 -15.74
C LEU A 238 9.20 5.49 -15.20
N LYS A 239 8.06 5.13 -14.58
CA LYS A 239 7.21 6.10 -13.88
C LYS A 239 7.93 6.79 -12.73
N ALA A 240 8.68 6.04 -11.93
CA ALA A 240 9.45 6.60 -10.82
C ALA A 240 10.59 7.51 -11.32
N LEU A 241 11.24 7.16 -12.42
CA LEU A 241 12.25 8.00 -13.08
C LEU A 241 11.65 9.27 -13.70
N LYS A 242 10.47 9.17 -14.34
CA LYS A 242 9.73 10.32 -14.89
C LYS A 242 9.45 11.38 -13.81
N MET A 243 9.04 10.97 -12.62
CA MET A 243 8.75 11.93 -11.55
C MET A 243 10.01 12.68 -11.07
N GLN A 244 11.20 12.08 -11.21
CA GLN A 244 12.47 12.67 -10.80
C GLN A 244 13.18 13.45 -11.91
N SER A 245 12.82 13.24 -13.19
CA SER A 245 13.60 13.74 -14.33
C SER A 245 13.78 15.25 -14.34
N ARG A 246 12.81 16.01 -13.82
CA ARG A 246 12.91 17.47 -13.69
C ARG A 246 14.05 17.90 -12.76
N TYR A 247 14.38 17.08 -11.77
CA TYR A 247 15.37 17.35 -10.73
C TYR A 247 16.77 16.78 -11.02
N LEU A 248 16.91 15.88 -11.99
CA LEU A 248 18.19 15.24 -12.33
C LEU A 248 19.11 16.13 -13.20
N GLY A 249 18.64 17.29 -13.64
CA GLY A 249 19.42 18.25 -14.42
C GLY A 249 19.52 17.93 -15.92
N ARG A 250 20.27 18.75 -16.67
CA ARG A 250 20.44 18.59 -18.14
C ARG A 250 21.45 17.50 -18.49
N GLN A 251 22.58 17.46 -17.78
CA GLN A 251 23.67 16.51 -18.05
C GLN A 251 23.23 15.05 -17.89
N TRP A 252 22.46 14.75 -16.83
CA TRP A 252 21.92 13.40 -16.63
C TRP A 252 20.99 12.98 -17.76
N ARG A 253 20.13 13.87 -18.26
CA ARG A 253 19.25 13.55 -19.39
C ARG A 253 20.03 13.22 -20.65
N LYS A 254 21.06 14.02 -20.97
CA LYS A 254 21.93 13.78 -22.14
C LYS A 254 22.62 12.41 -22.07
N SER A 255 23.05 11.98 -20.89
CA SER A 255 23.68 10.66 -20.70
C SER A 255 22.70 9.49 -20.53
N ASN A 256 21.40 9.76 -20.45
CA ASN A 256 20.34 8.77 -20.27
C ASN A 256 19.21 8.97 -21.28
N MET A 257 19.55 9.34 -22.53
CA MET A 257 18.57 9.59 -23.59
C MET A 257 17.73 8.37 -23.92
N ASP A 258 18.29 7.17 -23.78
CA ASP A 258 17.57 5.89 -23.86
C ASP A 258 16.42 5.82 -22.86
N ILE A 259 16.66 6.19 -21.60
CA ILE A 259 15.63 6.25 -20.55
C ILE A 259 14.61 7.34 -20.87
N MET A 260 15.06 8.52 -21.31
CA MET A 260 14.16 9.62 -21.68
C MET A 260 13.20 9.22 -22.81
N SER A 261 13.73 8.57 -23.85
CA SER A 261 12.95 8.03 -24.96
C SER A 261 12.00 6.91 -24.49
N ALA A 262 12.46 6.03 -23.60
CA ALA A 262 11.60 4.99 -23.03
C ALA A 262 10.46 5.57 -22.17
N ILE A 263 10.71 6.63 -21.41
CA ILE A 263 9.65 7.36 -20.67
C ILE A 263 8.66 7.97 -21.66
N TYR A 264 9.16 8.62 -22.72
CA TYR A 264 8.32 9.24 -23.74
C TYR A 264 7.38 8.22 -24.41
N ASN A 265 7.92 7.05 -24.78
CA ASN A 265 7.17 6.01 -25.50
C ASN A 265 6.24 5.18 -24.61
N LYS A 266 6.64 4.90 -23.36
CA LYS A 266 5.94 3.90 -22.52
C LYS A 266 5.09 4.50 -21.39
N VAL A 267 5.32 5.75 -20.99
CA VAL A 267 4.64 6.36 -19.84
C VAL A 267 3.68 7.45 -20.32
N ARG A 268 2.42 7.41 -19.86
CA ARG A 268 1.40 8.42 -20.19
C ARG A 268 1.84 9.83 -19.78
N HIS A 269 1.62 10.79 -20.69
CA HIS A 269 1.83 12.23 -20.47
C HIS A 269 0.53 12.96 -20.17
N ARG A 270 0.63 14.08 -19.46
CA ARG A 270 -0.44 15.05 -19.21
C ARG A 270 0.04 16.43 -19.64
N MET A 271 -0.90 17.30 -19.97
CA MET A 271 -0.60 18.68 -20.36
C MET A 271 0.14 19.46 -19.28
N THR A 272 -0.11 19.14 -18.01
CA THR A 272 0.56 19.75 -16.85
C THR A 272 1.87 19.08 -16.48
N ASP A 273 2.34 18.06 -17.21
CA ASP A 273 3.58 17.37 -16.86
C ASP A 273 4.78 18.22 -17.30
N ASP A 274 5.61 18.63 -16.34
CA ASP A 274 6.82 19.43 -16.56
C ASP A 274 8.11 18.58 -16.61
N TRP A 275 7.98 17.25 -16.59
CA TRP A 275 9.07 16.29 -16.45
C TRP A 275 10.19 16.42 -17.51
N ALA A 276 9.84 16.86 -18.72
CA ALA A 276 10.76 17.02 -19.84
C ALA A 276 11.47 18.37 -19.83
N PHE A 277 10.93 19.38 -19.14
CA PHE A 277 11.51 20.71 -19.08
C PHE A 277 12.67 20.73 -18.09
N ALA A 278 13.78 21.33 -18.51
CA ALA A 278 14.94 21.54 -17.66
C ALA A 278 14.80 22.88 -16.96
N ASN A 279 13.87 22.98 -16.01
CA ASN A 279 13.85 24.13 -15.13
C ASN A 279 15.13 24.06 -14.27
N GLU A 280 15.98 25.07 -14.41
CA GLU A 280 16.97 25.40 -13.39
C GLU A 280 16.24 25.47 -12.06
N MET A 281 16.83 24.88 -11.01
CA MET A 281 16.19 24.68 -9.70
C MET A 281 15.56 26.00 -9.23
N ARG A 282 14.25 26.16 -9.45
CA ARG A 282 13.51 27.28 -8.88
C ARG A 282 13.71 27.18 -7.36
N LYS A 283 14.03 28.32 -6.75
CA LYS A 283 14.26 28.52 -5.31
C LYS A 283 13.41 27.54 -4.49
N SER A 284 14.05 26.94 -3.48
CA SER A 284 13.45 26.07 -2.46
C SER A 284 11.98 26.42 -2.21
N TYR A 285 11.07 25.80 -2.95
CA TYR A 285 9.66 25.81 -2.58
C TYR A 285 9.60 25.16 -1.20
N ASP A 286 8.86 25.77 -0.27
CA ASP A 286 8.69 25.23 1.06
C ASP A 286 7.76 24.01 1.01
N TYR A 287 8.28 22.91 0.47
CA TYR A 287 7.55 21.65 0.36
C TYR A 287 7.19 21.05 1.73
N HIS A 288 7.77 21.56 2.82
CA HIS A 288 7.38 21.20 4.17
C HIS A 288 6.03 21.82 4.53
N SER A 289 5.74 23.02 4.04
CA SER A 289 4.44 23.68 4.18
C SER A 289 3.31 22.85 3.54
N GLU A 290 3.47 22.42 2.27
CA GLU A 290 2.46 21.58 1.59
C GLU A 290 2.18 20.24 2.31
N GLU A 291 3.22 19.62 2.88
CA GLU A 291 3.08 18.35 3.60
C GLU A 291 2.41 18.54 4.98
N SER A 292 2.67 19.69 5.62
CA SER A 292 2.00 20.11 6.86
C SER A 292 0.52 20.41 6.64
N GLU A 293 0.17 21.14 5.58
CA GLU A 293 -1.22 21.41 5.19
C GLU A 293 -1.99 20.12 4.90
N LEU A 294 -1.36 19.17 4.20
CA LEU A 294 -1.95 17.86 3.95
C LEU A 294 -2.21 17.09 5.26
N LYS A 295 -1.28 17.12 6.20
CA LYS A 295 -1.43 16.52 7.52
C LYS A 295 -2.60 17.14 8.28
N ALA A 296 -2.68 18.47 8.34
CA ALA A 296 -3.80 19.17 8.96
C ALA A 296 -5.15 18.80 8.33
N ALA A 297 -5.21 18.70 6.99
CA ALA A 297 -6.44 18.29 6.29
C ALA A 297 -6.88 16.86 6.63
N VAL A 298 -5.93 15.95 6.80
CA VAL A 298 -6.19 14.55 7.21
C VAL A 298 -6.68 14.47 8.65
N GLU A 299 -6.04 15.20 9.57
CA GLU A 299 -6.45 15.26 10.98
C GLU A 299 -7.87 15.84 11.12
N ARG A 300 -8.17 16.93 10.41
CA ARG A 300 -9.53 17.50 10.33
C ARG A 300 -10.54 16.48 9.83
N PHE A 301 -10.20 15.69 8.81
CA PHE A 301 -11.07 14.62 8.32
C PHE A 301 -11.33 13.54 9.36
N HIS A 302 -10.31 13.15 10.14
CA HIS A 302 -10.46 12.15 11.19
C HIS A 302 -11.27 12.62 12.37
N SER A 303 -11.01 13.84 12.85
CA SER A 303 -11.82 14.46 13.89
C SER A 303 -13.30 14.48 13.48
N ARG A 304 -13.60 14.95 12.26
CA ARG A 304 -14.99 14.99 11.76
C ARG A 304 -15.66 13.61 11.68
N ARG A 305 -14.96 12.59 11.18
CA ARG A 305 -15.58 11.30 10.82
C ARG A 305 -15.48 10.24 11.90
N TYR A 306 -14.44 10.30 12.74
CA TYR A 306 -14.09 9.23 13.67
C TYR A 306 -13.98 9.68 15.12
N ALA A 307 -14.04 10.96 15.47
CA ALA A 307 -13.92 11.40 16.87
C ALA A 307 -14.98 10.78 17.78
N LYS A 308 -16.21 10.55 17.29
CA LYS A 308 -17.27 9.87 18.05
C LYS A 308 -16.92 8.41 18.41
N LEU A 309 -16.14 7.74 17.55
CA LEU A 309 -15.70 6.35 17.77
C LEU A 309 -14.36 6.26 18.50
N HIS A 310 -13.49 7.24 18.24
CA HIS A 310 -12.11 7.32 18.71
C HIS A 310 -11.86 8.73 19.25
N PRO A 311 -12.22 9.01 20.51
CA PRO A 311 -12.13 10.35 21.10
C PRO A 311 -10.73 10.95 21.05
N GLN A 312 -9.68 10.12 21.02
CA GLN A 312 -8.29 10.55 20.85
C GLN A 312 -7.98 11.26 19.52
N LEU A 313 -8.90 11.21 18.55
CA LEU A 313 -8.79 11.92 17.27
C LEU A 313 -9.57 13.24 17.24
N ALA A 314 -10.26 13.61 18.34
CA ALA A 314 -10.92 14.89 18.46
C ALA A 314 -9.86 16.01 18.46
N ILE A 315 -10.12 17.07 17.69
CA ILE A 315 -9.29 18.28 17.72
C ILE A 315 -9.95 19.25 18.69
N GLU A 316 -9.24 19.65 19.73
CA GLU A 316 -9.69 20.71 20.64
C GLU A 316 -9.64 22.08 19.93
N ILE A 317 -10.53 23.00 20.31
CA ILE A 317 -10.68 24.32 19.67
C ILE A 317 -9.38 25.14 19.72
N ASN A 318 -8.55 24.92 20.76
CA ASN A 318 -7.29 25.62 20.98
C ASN A 318 -6.10 25.02 20.20
N ASP A 319 -6.22 23.79 19.71
CA ASP A 319 -5.13 23.04 19.06
C ASP A 319 -5.24 23.06 17.53
N ALA A 320 -5.78 24.15 16.98
CA ALA A 320 -5.89 24.32 15.54
C ALA A 320 -4.51 24.13 14.87
N PRO A 321 -4.38 23.29 13.82
CA PRO A 321 -3.07 22.85 13.30
C PRO A 321 -2.13 23.93 12.75
N MET A 322 -2.55 25.20 12.74
CA MET A 322 -1.86 26.33 12.13
C MET A 322 -2.04 27.59 13.00
N PRO A 323 -0.96 28.30 13.37
CA PRO A 323 -1.07 29.57 14.08
C PRO A 323 -1.84 30.60 13.23
N GLY A 324 -2.98 31.09 13.74
CA GLY A 324 -3.84 32.06 13.06
C GLY A 324 -5.01 31.49 12.26
N ASP A 325 -5.19 30.16 12.23
CA ASP A 325 -6.26 29.50 11.51
C ASP A 325 -7.51 29.37 12.40
N ASP A 326 -8.29 30.44 12.51
CA ASP A 326 -9.55 30.58 13.28
C ASP A 326 -10.73 29.74 12.69
N TYR A 327 -10.42 28.69 11.92
CA TYR A 327 -11.39 27.91 11.16
C TYR A 327 -12.36 27.16 12.09
N LEU A 328 -11.90 26.66 13.25
CA LEU A 328 -12.79 25.99 14.21
C LEU A 328 -13.82 26.95 14.85
N ASN A 329 -13.52 28.25 14.95
CA ASN A 329 -14.48 29.26 15.42
C ASN A 329 -15.48 29.70 14.34
N ARG A 330 -15.16 29.49 13.06
CA ARG A 330 -16.04 29.84 11.92
C ARG A 330 -16.92 28.70 11.45
N VAL A 331 -16.65 27.48 11.88
CA VAL A 331 -17.22 26.25 11.33
C VAL A 331 -18.04 25.59 12.41
N ASN A 332 -19.35 25.76 12.33
CA ASN A 332 -20.26 25.09 13.23
C ASN A 332 -20.19 23.58 12.97
N LEU A 333 -19.55 22.83 13.87
CA LEU A 333 -19.39 21.38 13.76
C LEU A 333 -20.73 20.64 13.56
N ARG A 334 -21.86 21.24 13.98
CA ARG A 334 -23.22 20.72 13.74
C ARG A 334 -23.67 20.79 12.29
N GLU A 335 -23.15 21.71 11.47
CA GLU A 335 -23.46 21.80 10.04
C GLU A 335 -22.94 20.60 9.24
N TYR A 336 -22.07 19.80 9.86
CA TYR A 336 -21.43 18.63 9.25
C TYR A 336 -21.86 17.31 9.90
N GLU A 337 -22.87 17.33 10.78
CA GLU A 337 -23.55 16.10 11.18
C GLU A 337 -24.24 15.47 9.96
N PRO A 338 -24.39 14.13 9.92
CA PRO A 338 -25.11 13.48 8.84
C PRO A 338 -26.46 14.17 8.64
N VAL A 339 -26.71 14.67 7.43
CA VAL A 339 -27.99 15.29 7.10
C VAL A 339 -29.07 14.27 7.41
N ASP A 340 -30.00 14.69 8.25
CA ASP A 340 -31.13 13.88 8.65
C ASP A 340 -32.01 13.64 7.42
N ASN A 341 -31.82 12.49 6.78
CA ASN A 341 -32.55 12.08 5.60
C ASN A 341 -33.89 11.39 5.96
N CYS A 342 -34.24 11.32 7.24
CA CYS A 342 -35.51 10.76 7.66
C CYS A 342 -36.61 11.81 7.46
N LEU A 343 -37.47 11.61 6.47
CA LEU A 343 -38.55 12.53 6.15
C LEU A 343 -39.44 12.84 7.37
N HIS A 344 -39.69 11.84 8.22
CA HIS A 344 -40.50 12.00 9.44
C HIS A 344 -39.81 12.90 10.48
N SER A 345 -38.49 12.79 10.60
CA SER A 345 -37.69 13.64 11.47
C SER A 345 -37.56 15.07 10.92
N VAL A 346 -37.44 15.21 9.60
CA VAL A 346 -37.39 16.52 8.91
C VAL A 346 -38.72 17.27 9.01
N LEU A 347 -39.85 16.58 8.80
CA LEU A 347 -41.19 17.18 8.92
C LEU A 347 -41.56 17.54 10.37
N GLY A 348 -40.97 16.87 11.36
CA GLY A 348 -41.14 17.19 12.78
C GLY A 348 -40.32 18.38 13.28
N LYS A 349 -39.36 18.89 12.48
CA LYS A 349 -38.54 20.04 12.88
C LYS A 349 -39.31 21.34 12.71
N GLN A 350 -39.16 22.25 13.69
CA GLN A 350 -39.58 23.64 13.57
C GLN A 350 -38.36 24.54 13.31
N PRO A 351 -37.98 24.77 12.04
CA PRO A 351 -36.83 25.62 11.74
C PRO A 351 -37.16 27.09 12.03
N GLU A 352 -36.17 27.85 12.50
CA GLU A 352 -36.28 29.29 12.60
C GLU A 352 -36.31 29.92 11.19
N LEU A 353 -37.48 30.41 10.78
CA LEU A 353 -37.66 31.04 9.48
C LEU A 353 -37.04 32.44 9.46
N GLY A 354 -36.25 32.74 8.42
CA GLY A 354 -35.62 34.05 8.24
C GLY A 354 -36.64 35.18 8.06
N LYS A 355 -36.30 36.40 8.53
CA LYS A 355 -37.19 37.58 8.48
C LYS A 355 -37.73 37.88 7.07
N ARG A 356 -36.90 37.72 6.03
CA ARG A 356 -37.30 37.89 4.62
C ARG A 356 -38.37 36.89 4.18
N PHE A 357 -38.26 35.63 4.63
CA PHE A 357 -39.26 34.61 4.32
C PHE A 357 -40.57 34.89 5.04
N LYS A 358 -40.52 35.24 6.33
CA LYS A 358 -41.71 35.63 7.11
C LYS A 358 -42.48 36.78 6.45
N ASN A 359 -41.79 37.81 5.97
CA ASN A 359 -42.42 38.95 5.30
C ASN A 359 -43.05 38.61 3.94
N ASN A 360 -42.55 37.58 3.26
CA ASN A 360 -43.02 37.18 1.91
C ASN A 360 -43.77 35.84 1.93
N TYR A 361 -44.14 35.34 3.11
CA TYR A 361 -44.70 34.01 3.28
C TYR A 361 -45.98 33.79 2.46
N ARG A 362 -46.86 34.81 2.42
CA ARG A 362 -48.13 34.75 1.67
C ARG A 362 -47.90 34.55 0.18
N LYS A 363 -46.92 35.27 -0.39
CA LYS A 363 -46.58 35.16 -1.81
C LYS A 363 -46.00 33.77 -2.14
N TRP A 364 -45.11 33.26 -1.28
CA TRP A 364 -44.57 31.91 -1.43
C TRP A 364 -45.67 30.84 -1.33
N MET A 365 -46.62 30.97 -0.40
CA MET A 365 -47.73 30.02 -0.27
C MET A 365 -48.58 29.97 -1.55
N GLU A 366 -48.95 31.13 -2.10
CA GLU A 366 -49.75 31.19 -3.33
C GLU A 366 -49.00 30.60 -4.54
N GLU A 367 -47.70 30.86 -4.68
CA GLU A 367 -46.91 30.42 -5.83
C GLU A 367 -46.49 28.96 -5.75
N GLU A 368 -46.03 28.49 -4.58
CA GLU A 368 -45.37 27.19 -4.44
C GLU A 368 -46.26 26.10 -3.83
N VAL A 369 -47.30 26.47 -3.08
CA VAL A 369 -48.21 25.50 -2.44
C VAL A 369 -49.56 25.45 -3.15
N VAL A 370 -50.15 26.60 -3.46
CA VAL A 370 -51.51 26.65 -4.04
C VAL A 370 -51.49 26.47 -5.56
N LYS A 371 -50.60 27.18 -6.27
CA LYS A 371 -50.54 27.12 -7.75
C LYS A 371 -49.80 25.90 -8.29
N ARG A 372 -48.86 25.33 -7.51
CA ARG A 372 -48.16 24.11 -7.92
C ARG A 372 -48.95 22.88 -7.47
N ASN A 373 -49.28 22.02 -8.43
CA ASN A 373 -49.85 20.72 -8.12
C ASN A 373 -48.72 19.76 -7.73
N ILE A 374 -48.42 19.67 -6.43
CA ILE A 374 -47.42 18.75 -5.88
C ILE A 374 -48.15 17.49 -5.42
N ASP A 375 -47.78 16.36 -6.01
CA ASP A 375 -48.24 15.04 -5.57
C ASP A 375 -47.49 14.64 -4.28
N TRP A 376 -48.11 14.97 -3.15
CA TRP A 376 -47.58 14.70 -1.82
C TRP A 376 -47.53 13.19 -1.48
N ASP A 377 -48.35 12.36 -2.13
CA ASP A 377 -48.41 10.93 -1.88
C ASP A 377 -47.15 10.22 -2.40
N ARG A 378 -46.61 10.69 -3.52
CA ARG A 378 -45.36 10.20 -4.10
C ARG A 378 -44.15 10.42 -3.18
N LEU A 379 -44.18 11.48 -2.36
CA LEU A 379 -43.16 11.78 -1.35
C LEU A 379 -43.16 10.77 -0.20
N LEU A 380 -44.31 10.17 0.10
CA LEU A 380 -44.47 9.18 1.17
C LEU A 380 -44.22 7.74 0.70
N MET A 381 -44.25 7.46 -0.61
CA MET A 381 -44.00 6.12 -1.16
C MET A 381 -42.63 5.55 -0.77
N ASN A 382 -41.58 6.38 -0.72
CA ASN A 382 -40.22 5.96 -0.36
C ASN A 382 -40.01 5.75 1.16
N THR A 383 -41.00 6.11 1.99
CA THR A 383 -40.94 5.92 3.46
C THR A 383 -41.67 4.67 3.93
N LYS A 384 -42.53 4.08 3.08
CA LYS A 384 -43.08 2.74 3.31
C LYS A 384 -42.03 1.73 2.83
N GLY A 385 -41.27 1.15 3.78
CA GLY A 385 -40.28 0.13 3.47
C GLY A 385 -40.87 -0.94 2.54
N ILE A 386 -40.15 -1.21 1.43
CA ILE A 386 -40.32 -2.36 0.51
C ILE A 386 -41.78 -2.86 0.45
N ALA A 387 -42.67 -2.11 -0.21
CA ALA A 387 -43.91 -2.68 -0.70
C ALA A 387 -43.61 -3.35 -2.04
N PHE A 388 -43.72 -4.68 -2.06
CA PHE A 388 -43.59 -5.53 -3.22
C PHE A 388 -44.39 -4.99 -4.40
N SER A 389 -43.76 -4.94 -5.58
CA SER A 389 -44.45 -4.97 -6.85
C SER A 389 -45.43 -6.14 -6.87
N ARG A 390 -46.72 -5.84 -6.73
CA ARG A 390 -47.84 -6.73 -7.10
C ARG A 390 -48.99 -5.86 -7.60
N ASP A 391 -48.79 -5.31 -8.79
CA ASP A 391 -49.91 -4.98 -9.66
C ASP A 391 -49.91 -5.99 -10.81
N ILE A 392 -50.58 -7.11 -10.57
CA ILE A 392 -51.31 -7.86 -11.59
C ILE A 392 -52.77 -7.55 -11.30
N PRO A 393 -53.55 -7.10 -12.30
CA PRO A 393 -54.77 -7.83 -12.59
C PRO A 393 -55.05 -8.01 -14.08
N CYS A 394 -55.83 -9.05 -14.36
CA CYS A 394 -56.45 -9.42 -15.63
C CYS A 394 -57.20 -8.28 -16.33
#